data_AF-A0A949ER83-F1
#
_entry.id   AF-A0A949ER83-F1
#
_cell.length_a   1.000
_cell.length_b   1.000
_cell.length_c   1.000
_cell.angle_alpha   90.00
_cell.angle_beta   90.00
_cell.angle_gamma   90.00
#
_symmetry.space_group_name_H-M   'P 1'
#
loop_
_entity.id
_entity.type
_entity.pdbx_description
1 polymer ?
#
loop_
_entity_poly.entity_id
_entity_poly.type
_entity_poly.pdbx_seq_one_letter_code
_entity_poly.pdbx_strand_id
1 'polypeptide(L)'
;MIVKLIDFLRDRLQLVIRLSYVGLALLVAWDVVFVSKEHAHTAAERIPGFWAAFGFIACVVIIIVSKWYGHLGIMTREDYYDN
;
A
#
# COMPACT_ATOMS: atom_id res chain seq x y z
N MET A 1 -11.71 -22.33 8.27
CA MET A 1 -11.98 -20.96 8.76
C MET A 1 -11.33 -19.89 7.89
N ILE A 2 -10.07 -20.06 7.46
CA ILE A 2 -9.37 -19.13 6.55
C ILE A 2 -10.07 -18.95 5.19
N VAL A 3 -10.57 -20.03 4.58
CA VAL A 3 -11.27 -19.95 3.28
C VAL A 3 -12.50 -19.02 3.34
N LYS A 4 -13.33 -19.15 4.39
CA LYS A 4 -14.49 -18.27 4.61
C LYS A 4 -14.11 -16.80 4.79
N LEU A 5 -12.94 -16.52 5.37
CA LEU A 5 -12.43 -15.17 5.53
C LEU A 5 -11.98 -14.58 4.19
N ILE A 6 -11.32 -15.39 3.36
CA ILE A 6 -10.92 -15.00 1.99
C ILE A 6 -12.15 -14.74 1.13
N ASP A 7 -13.16 -15.61 1.19
CA ASP A 7 -14.42 -15.44 0.46
C ASP A 7 -15.14 -14.16 0.90
N PHE A 8 -15.19 -13.89 2.21
CA PHE A 8 -15.76 -12.65 2.74
C PHE A 8 -15.02 -11.38 2.26
N LEU A 9 -13.68 -11.41 2.26
CA LEU A 9 -12.85 -10.31 1.75
C LEU A 9 -13.04 -10.12 0.23
N ARG A 10 -13.23 -11.22 -0.52
CA ARG A 10 -13.48 -11.21 -1.96
C ARG A 10 -14.87 -10.66 -2.29
N ASP A 11 -15.90 -11.06 -1.56
CA ASP A 11 -17.28 -10.58 -1.70
C ASP A 11 -17.46 -9.11 -1.32
N ARG A 12 -16.51 -8.57 -0.55
CA ARG A 12 -16.47 -7.15 -0.12
C ARG A 12 -15.24 -6.42 -0.66
N LEU A 13 -14.61 -6.93 -1.71
CA LEU A 13 -13.35 -6.40 -2.23
C LEU A 13 -13.43 -4.91 -2.56
N GLN A 14 -14.53 -4.46 -3.16
CA GLN A 14 -14.74 -3.04 -3.46
C GLN A 14 -14.76 -2.15 -2.20
N LEU A 15 -15.31 -2.66 -1.10
CA LEU A 15 -15.36 -1.96 0.18
C LEU A 15 -13.97 -1.94 0.84
N VAL A 16 -13.23 -3.04 0.79
CA VAL A 16 -11.85 -3.12 1.29
C VAL A 16 -10.96 -2.13 0.54
N ILE A 17 -11.03 -2.10 -0.79
CA ILE A 17 -10.27 -1.15 -1.62
C ILE A 17 -10.63 0.29 -1.27
N ARG A 18 -11.92 0.61 -1.12
CA ARG A 18 -12.36 1.95 -0.71
C ARG A 18 -11.84 2.34 0.67
N LEU A 19 -11.89 1.44 1.65
CA LEU A 19 -11.33 1.68 2.99
C LEU A 19 -9.82 1.92 2.95
N SER A 20 -9.08 1.15 2.16
CA SER A 20 -7.65 1.37 1.96
C SER A 20 -7.36 2.74 1.34
N TYR A 21 -8.13 3.16 0.34
CA TYR A 21 -7.99 4.50 -0.24
C TYR A 21 -8.38 5.62 0.73
N VAL A 22 -9.40 5.42 1.57
CA VAL A 22 -9.78 6.37 2.63
C VAL A 22 -8.65 6.50 3.64
N GLY A 23 -8.06 5.38 4.08
CA GLY A 23 -6.88 5.39 4.97
C GLY A 23 -5.69 6.12 4.37
N LEU A 24 -5.40 5.88 3.08
CA LEU A 24 -4.35 6.60 2.35
C LEU A 24 -4.62 8.11 2.31
N ALA A 25 -5.86 8.52 1.99
CA ALA A 25 -6.26 9.92 1.93
C ALA A 25 -6.16 10.62 3.30
N LEU A 26 -6.54 9.93 4.39
CA LEU A 26 -6.37 10.45 5.76
C LEU A 26 -4.90 10.63 6.12
N LEU A 27 -4.03 9.71 5.71
CA LEU A 27 -2.59 9.79 5.98
C LEU A 27 -1.94 10.96 5.22
N VAL A 28 -2.35 11.16 3.97
CA VAL A 28 -1.96 12.36 3.19
C VAL A 28 -2.49 13.62 3.87
N ALA A 29 -3.77 13.68 4.25
CA ALA A 29 -4.34 14.83 4.93
C ALA A 29 -3.64 15.15 6.25
N TRP A 30 -3.26 14.13 7.01
CA TRP A 30 -2.49 14.28 8.25
C TRP A 30 -1.12 14.93 7.99
N ASP A 31 -0.39 14.44 6.97
CA ASP A 31 0.91 15.01 6.56
C ASP A 31 0.77 16.48 6.13
N VAL A 32 -0.28 16.82 5.38
CA VAL A 32 -0.55 18.20 4.95
C VAL A 32 -0.94 19.12 6.11
N VAL A 33 -1.73 18.62 7.07
CA VAL A 33 -2.31 19.44 8.16
C VAL A 33 -1.36 19.60 9.35
N PHE A 34 -0.56 18.58 9.70
CA PHE A 34 0.28 18.58 10.90
C PHE A 34 1.76 18.95 10.66
N VAL A 35 2.23 18.96 9.41
CA VAL A 35 3.61 19.40 9.11
C VAL A 35 3.66 20.93 9.04
N SER A 36 4.04 21.55 10.15
CA SER A 36 4.22 22.99 10.31
C SER A 36 5.43 23.51 9.50
N LYS A 37 5.23 24.62 8.78
CA LYS A 37 6.22 25.26 7.90
C LYS A 37 7.02 26.39 8.57
N GLU A 38 7.30 26.30 9.87
CA GLU A 38 7.88 27.45 10.59
C GLU A 38 9.41 27.64 10.44
N HIS A 39 10.18 26.64 10.00
CA HIS A 39 11.66 26.73 9.98
C HIS A 39 12.28 26.38 8.61
N ALA A 40 11.69 26.90 7.53
CA ALA A 40 12.10 26.58 6.16
C ALA A 40 13.51 27.10 5.80
N HIS A 41 14.49 26.21 5.65
CA HIS A 41 15.80 26.51 5.04
C HIS A 41 16.17 25.59 3.86
N THR A 42 15.36 24.59 3.51
CA THR A 42 15.70 23.66 2.42
C THR A 42 14.50 23.38 1.51
N ALA A 43 14.70 23.40 0.19
CA ALA A 43 13.66 23.28 -0.84
C ALA A 43 12.76 22.02 -0.74
N ALA A 44 13.16 21.02 0.05
CA ALA A 44 12.39 19.79 0.32
C ALA A 44 11.21 19.99 1.29
N GLU A 45 11.18 21.05 2.11
CA GLU A 45 10.06 21.34 3.03
C GLU A 45 8.86 22.01 2.35
N ARG A 46 8.96 22.32 1.05
CA ARG A 46 7.86 22.94 0.29
C ARG A 46 6.83 21.96 -0.26
N ILE A 47 7.09 20.66 -0.27
CA ILE A 47 6.19 19.67 -0.88
C ILE A 47 5.35 19.02 0.22
N PRO A 48 4.13 19.52 0.50
CA PRO A 48 3.20 18.82 1.39
C PRO A 48 2.90 17.44 0.80
N GLY A 49 3.02 16.38 1.59
CA GLY A 49 2.79 15.01 1.13
C GLY A 49 4.00 14.24 0.62
N PHE A 50 5.24 14.75 0.75
CA PHE A 50 6.44 14.03 0.29
C PHE A 50 6.59 12.66 0.96
N TRP A 51 6.43 12.59 2.29
CA TRP A 51 6.57 11.34 3.04
C TRP A 51 5.46 10.35 2.72
N ALA A 52 4.23 10.82 2.55
CA ALA A 52 3.11 9.99 2.13
C ALA A 52 3.33 9.42 0.71
N ALA A 53 3.79 10.26 -0.22
CA ALA A 53 4.10 9.84 -1.59
C ALA A 53 5.29 8.87 -1.63
N PHE A 54 6.36 9.15 -0.87
CA PHE A 54 7.53 8.27 -0.76
C PHE A 54 7.14 6.91 -0.18
N GLY A 55 6.37 6.87 0.91
CA GLY A 55 5.89 5.63 1.51
C GLY A 55 5.01 4.82 0.57
N PHE A 56 4.11 5.49 -0.18
CA PHE A 56 3.28 4.85 -1.19
C PHE A 56 4.13 4.25 -2.32
N ILE A 57 5.07 5.03 -2.88
CA ILE A 57 5.97 4.57 -3.94
C ILE A 57 6.83 3.39 -3.45
N ALA A 58 7.40 3.48 -2.24
CA ALA A 58 8.17 2.39 -1.66
C ALA A 58 7.35 1.10 -1.52
N CYS A 59 6.09 1.21 -1.07
CA CYS A 59 5.19 0.07 -0.98
C CYS A 59 4.90 -0.56 -2.36
N VAL A 60 4.60 0.27 -3.38
CA VAL A 60 4.39 -0.20 -4.76
C VAL A 60 5.64 -0.88 -5.31
N VAL A 61 6.82 -0.31 -5.09
CA VAL A 61 8.10 -0.89 -5.51
C VAL A 61 8.30 -2.25 -4.86
N ILE A 62 8.07 -2.39 -3.55
CA ILE A 62 8.19 -3.67 -2.84
C ILE A 62 7.23 -4.71 -3.42
N ILE A 63 5.97 -4.35 -3.73
CA ILE A 63 5.00 -5.27 -4.34
C ILE A 63 5.49 -5.75 -5.70
N ILE A 64 5.96 -4.83 -6.57
CA ILE A 64 6.46 -5.16 -7.91
C ILE A 64 7.68 -6.08 -7.80
N VAL A 65 8.66 -5.71 -6.99
CA VAL A 65 9.89 -6.49 -6.77
C VAL A 65 9.55 -7.87 -6.21
N SER A 66 8.66 -7.96 -5.22
CA SER A 66 8.24 -9.24 -4.64
C SER A 66 7.54 -10.13 -5.67
N LYS A 67 6.68 -9.55 -6.52
CA LYS A 67 5.98 -10.30 -7.57
C LYS A 67 6.95 -10.79 -8.65
N TRP A 68 7.89 -9.93 -9.06
CA TRP A 68 8.92 -10.30 -10.02
C TRP A 68 9.82 -11.41 -9.48
N TYR A 69 10.26 -11.28 -8.22
CA TYR A 69 11.07 -12.28 -7.54
C TYR A 69 10.34 -13.62 -7.39
N GLY A 70 9.05 -13.62 -7.04
CA GLY A 70 8.28 -14.85 -6.99
C GLY A 70 8.15 -15.54 -8.36
N HIS A 71 8.01 -14.77 -9.44
CA HIS A 71 7.89 -15.31 -10.80
C HIS A 71 9.20 -15.89 -11.35
N LEU A 72 10.34 -15.57 -10.73
CA LEU A 72 11.65 -16.16 -11.06
C LEU A 72 11.80 -17.62 -10.60
N GLY A 73 10.77 -18.23 -10.02
CA GLY A 73 10.72 -19.68 -9.79
C GLY A 73 10.51 -20.12 -8.34
N ILE A 74 10.17 -19.20 -7.43
CA ILE A 74 9.83 -19.53 -6.03
C ILE A 74 8.32 -19.80 -5.88
N MET A 75 7.49 -19.32 -6.81
CA MET A 75 6.06 -19.63 -6.80
C MET A 75 5.83 -21.12 -7.12
N THR A 76 5.43 -21.87 -6.10
CA THR A 76 4.84 -23.20 -6.27
C THR A 76 3.56 -23.08 -7.11
N ARG A 77 3.35 -24.05 -8.02
CA ARG A 77 2.16 -24.08 -8.87
C ARG A 77 0.90 -24.22 -7.98
N GLU A 78 -0.17 -23.50 -8.34
CA GLU A 78 -1.40 -23.45 -7.54
C GLU A 78 -2.08 -24.82 -7.37
N ASP A 79 -1.80 -25.76 -8.29
CA ASP A 79 -2.30 -27.13 -8.31
C ASP A 79 -1.50 -28.12 -7.44
N TYR A 80 -0.49 -27.68 -6.70
CA TYR A 80 0.39 -28.56 -5.92
C TYR A 80 -0.33 -29.29 -4.77
N TYR A 81 -1.45 -28.76 -4.28
CA TYR A 81 -2.26 -29.35 -3.20
C TYR A 81 -3.58 -29.97 -3.69
N ASP A 82 -3.81 -30.07 -5.00
CA ASP A 82 -5.04 -30.66 -5.56
C ASP A 82 -5.01 -32.22 -5.58
N ASN A 83 -4.30 -32.85 -4.62
CA ASN A 83 -4.35 -34.29 -4.35
C ASN A 83 -4.79 -34.56 -2.90
#